data_AF-A0A2V2R8C6-F1
#
_entry.id   AF-A0A2V2R8C6-F1
#
_cell.length_a   1.000
_cell.length_b   1.000
_cell.length_c   1.000
_cell.angle_alpha   90.00
_cell.angle_beta   90.00
_cell.angle_gamma   90.00
#
_symmetry.space_group_name_H-M   'P 1'
#
loop_
_entity.id
_entity.type
_entity.pdbx_description
1 polymer ?
#
loop_
_entity_poly.entity_id
_entity_poly.type
_entity_poly.pdbx_seq_one_letter_code
_entity_poly.pdbx_strand_id
1 'polypeptide(L)'
;MKKQGLQKRNRRNERGSVMVLSALGMLSLLLAVGLGVDISHLYLAKTELQNAADASALAGASALNFHATGITEATNRAVAAMNNYEFNKTGITFSRSDVRFAANLSDFDSGTDMSEAGAMTVASTIRFVKVKTPSSPVRMSFVGFVIGQNRNLDADATAGVSAPLNVFTGYLPLFPVDNDDMSLLIPGNVYTIRGAPGSSISPGNYQILAIDGPGGSSDRIDLASACQDPVGPGGYVDTKPGVTSGAIRQGINTRFDDYASGMDPALFPPDTNIQEGITYDQYLNGSPSQAPSHPGIAGRRVVLLPIMAISQVGNGRTTVQVDHFGAFFLRSKVSGGSGGDIQAEYIGTAVNVGGGFYDPSAPPNPGPPIVKPVLYR
;
A
#
# COMPACT_ATOMS: atom_id res chain seq x y z
N MET A 1 25.67 -107.52 -16.02
CA MET A 1 25.29 -106.38 -15.15
C MET A 1 26.50 -105.49 -14.87
N LYS A 2 26.54 -104.24 -15.35
CA LYS A 2 27.37 -103.18 -14.73
C LYS A 2 26.90 -101.77 -15.14
N LYS A 3 26.08 -101.23 -14.23
CA LYS A 3 25.82 -99.85 -13.79
C LYS A 3 25.96 -98.70 -14.80
N GLN A 4 24.80 -98.12 -15.14
CA GLN A 4 24.63 -96.78 -15.67
C GLN A 4 25.32 -95.75 -14.76
N GLY A 5 26.20 -94.93 -15.35
CA GLY A 5 26.84 -93.81 -14.67
C GLY A 5 25.88 -92.63 -14.52
N LEU A 6 25.52 -92.31 -13.27
CA LEU A 6 24.77 -91.12 -12.91
C LEU A 6 25.69 -89.89 -13.09
N GLN A 7 25.49 -89.11 -14.16
CA GLN A 7 26.20 -87.83 -14.33
C GLN A 7 25.73 -86.83 -13.26
N LYS A 8 26.59 -86.57 -12.28
CA LYS A 8 26.42 -85.46 -11.31
C LYS A 8 26.61 -84.14 -12.06
N ARG A 9 25.49 -83.47 -12.36
CA ARG A 9 25.47 -82.12 -12.96
C ARG A 9 26.03 -81.11 -11.95
N ASN A 10 27.20 -80.57 -12.27
CA ASN A 10 27.96 -79.68 -11.40
C ASN A 10 27.27 -78.30 -11.31
N ARG A 11 26.48 -78.06 -10.25
CA ARG A 11 25.98 -76.73 -9.88
C ARG A 11 27.10 -75.96 -9.17
N ARG A 12 28.05 -75.43 -9.92
CA ARG A 12 29.03 -74.45 -9.41
C ARG A 12 29.21 -73.36 -10.45
N ASN A 13 28.82 -72.13 -10.08
CA ASN A 13 29.42 -70.83 -10.47
C ASN A 13 28.48 -69.61 -10.55
N GLU A 14 27.28 -69.63 -9.95
CA GLU A 14 26.43 -68.41 -9.96
C GLU A 14 26.68 -67.43 -8.78
N ARG A 15 27.42 -67.85 -7.75
CA ARG A 15 27.64 -67.00 -6.55
C ARG A 15 28.48 -65.75 -6.80
N GLY A 16 29.40 -65.77 -7.79
CA GLY A 16 30.24 -64.62 -8.11
C GLY A 16 29.51 -63.53 -8.92
N SER A 17 28.62 -63.93 -9.84
CA SER A 17 27.84 -63.00 -10.66
C SER A 17 26.80 -62.24 -9.83
N VAL A 18 26.17 -62.92 -8.86
CA VAL A 18 25.19 -62.29 -7.94
C VAL A 18 25.83 -61.18 -7.12
N MET A 19 27.07 -61.35 -6.64
CA MET A 19 27.77 -60.31 -5.88
C MET A 19 27.98 -59.03 -6.70
N VAL A 20 28.37 -59.16 -7.98
CA VAL A 20 28.59 -58.02 -8.87
C VAL A 20 27.28 -57.32 -9.21
N LEU A 21 26.23 -58.08 -9.55
CA LEU A 21 24.91 -57.54 -9.85
C LEU A 21 24.28 -56.85 -8.64
N SER A 22 24.40 -57.44 -7.45
CA SER A 22 23.91 -56.83 -6.20
C SER A 22 24.69 -55.55 -5.85
N ALA A 23 26.01 -55.52 -6.05
CA ALA A 23 26.81 -54.31 -5.82
C ALA A 23 26.44 -53.18 -6.78
N LEU A 24 26.26 -53.48 -8.07
CA LEU A 24 25.82 -52.50 -9.06
C LEU A 24 24.39 -52.02 -8.82
N GLY A 25 23.48 -52.92 -8.41
CA GLY A 25 22.10 -52.59 -8.05
C GLY A 25 22.01 -51.74 -6.78
N MET A 26 22.84 -52.02 -5.77
CA MET A 26 22.90 -51.21 -4.56
C MET A 26 23.49 -49.83 -4.85
N LEU A 27 24.54 -49.76 -5.68
CA LEU A 27 25.12 -48.49 -6.12
C LEU A 27 24.09 -47.65 -6.89
N SER A 28 23.33 -48.24 -7.81
CA SER A 28 22.31 -47.51 -8.56
C SER A 28 21.19 -46.97 -7.66
N LEU A 29 20.76 -47.75 -6.66
CA LEU A 29 19.80 -47.29 -5.65
C LEU A 29 20.34 -46.14 -4.80
N LEU A 30 21.60 -46.23 -4.36
CA LEU A 30 22.23 -45.15 -3.57
C LEU A 30 22.38 -43.86 -4.39
N LEU A 31 22.73 -43.96 -5.67
CA LEU A 31 22.79 -42.80 -6.56
C LEU A 31 21.41 -42.20 -6.81
N ALA A 32 20.37 -43.02 -6.96
CA ALA A 32 18.99 -42.54 -7.10
C ALA A 32 18.51 -41.80 -5.84
N VAL A 33 18.80 -42.33 -4.64
CA VAL A 33 18.48 -41.67 -3.37
C VAL A 33 19.28 -40.38 -3.20
N GLY A 34 20.59 -40.41 -3.48
CA GLY A 34 21.46 -39.25 -3.41
C GLY A 34 21.01 -38.12 -4.33
N LEU A 35 20.59 -38.45 -5.56
CA LEU A 35 19.99 -37.50 -6.50
C LEU A 35 18.71 -36.88 -5.91
N GLY A 36 17.84 -37.70 -5.31
CA GLY A 36 16.62 -37.21 -4.66
C GLY A 36 16.89 -36.23 -3.53
N VAL A 37 17.91 -36.48 -2.70
CA VAL A 37 18.33 -35.58 -1.62
C VAL A 37 18.88 -34.27 -2.18
N ASP A 38 19.77 -34.34 -3.17
CA ASP A 38 20.35 -33.14 -3.79
C ASP A 38 19.28 -32.29 -4.49
N ILE A 39 18.32 -32.91 -5.18
CA ILE A 39 17.17 -32.22 -5.78
C ILE A 39 16.32 -31.55 -4.70
N SER A 40 16.04 -32.24 -3.59
CA SER A 40 15.26 -31.68 -2.49
C SER A 40 15.92 -30.44 -1.90
N HIS A 41 17.24 -30.48 -1.72
CA HIS A 41 18.03 -29.34 -1.25
C HIS A 41 18.01 -28.17 -2.25
N LEU A 42 18.11 -28.44 -3.56
CA LEU A 42 17.99 -27.42 -4.59
C LEU A 42 16.62 -26.72 -4.57
N TYR A 43 15.53 -27.47 -4.41
CA TYR A 43 14.19 -26.90 -4.32
C TYR A 43 14.03 -26.02 -3.08
N LEU A 44 14.52 -26.46 -1.92
CA LEU A 44 14.50 -25.65 -0.69
C LEU A 44 15.26 -24.34 -0.89
N ALA A 45 16.48 -24.39 -1.43
CA ALA A 45 17.28 -23.20 -1.70
C ALA A 45 16.58 -22.25 -2.70
N LYS A 46 15.94 -22.79 -3.74
CA LYS A 46 15.16 -21.99 -4.70
C LYS A 46 13.97 -21.30 -4.02
N THR A 47 13.25 -22.00 -3.14
CA THR A 47 12.13 -21.42 -2.39
C THR A 47 12.58 -20.32 -1.43
N GLU A 48 13.69 -20.50 -0.74
CA GLU A 48 14.27 -19.46 0.12
C GLU A 48 14.66 -18.20 -0.67
N LEU A 49 15.33 -18.38 -1.81
CA LEU A 49 15.67 -17.28 -2.72
C LEU A 49 14.42 -16.53 -3.21
N GLN A 50 13.36 -17.26 -3.59
CA GLN A 50 12.12 -16.65 -4.04
C GLN A 50 11.44 -15.86 -2.91
N ASN A 51 11.35 -16.44 -1.71
CA ASN A 51 10.76 -15.75 -0.55
C ASN A 51 11.53 -14.46 -0.20
N ALA A 52 12.86 -14.48 -0.33
CA ALA A 52 13.69 -13.31 -0.12
C ALA A 52 13.44 -12.23 -1.18
N ALA A 53 13.42 -12.62 -2.46
CA ALA A 53 13.09 -11.71 -3.56
C ALA A 53 11.72 -11.07 -3.38
N ASP A 54 10.70 -11.89 -3.07
CA ASP A 54 9.32 -11.46 -2.88
C ASP A 54 9.20 -10.45 -1.72
N ALA A 55 9.82 -10.75 -0.58
CA ALA A 55 9.82 -9.85 0.58
C ALA A 55 10.56 -8.54 0.29
N SER A 56 11.68 -8.61 -0.44
CA SER A 56 12.45 -7.44 -0.83
C SER A 56 11.71 -6.55 -1.83
N ALA A 57 11.10 -7.13 -2.87
CA ALA A 57 10.30 -6.40 -3.83
C ALA A 57 9.11 -5.72 -3.14
N LEU A 58 8.40 -6.42 -2.24
CA LEU A 58 7.29 -5.85 -1.47
C LEU A 58 7.74 -4.71 -0.55
N ALA A 59 8.87 -4.88 0.14
CA ALA A 59 9.45 -3.85 0.99
C ALA A 59 9.85 -2.60 0.18
N GLY A 60 10.43 -2.78 -1.01
CA GLY A 60 10.75 -1.70 -1.92
C GLY A 60 9.50 -0.98 -2.44
N ALA A 61 8.53 -1.73 -2.96
CA ALA A 61 7.27 -1.18 -3.45
C ALA A 61 6.50 -0.41 -2.36
N SER A 62 6.61 -0.82 -1.08
CA SER A 62 5.98 -0.13 0.05
C SER A 62 6.49 1.29 0.33
N ALA A 63 7.64 1.66 -0.20
CA ALA A 63 8.24 2.99 -0.05
C ALA A 63 8.07 3.88 -1.29
N LEU A 64 7.49 3.37 -2.38
CA LEU A 64 7.19 4.19 -3.53
C LEU A 64 6.16 5.28 -3.17
N ASN A 65 6.52 6.53 -3.44
CA ASN A 65 5.69 7.71 -3.14
C ASN A 65 5.61 8.70 -4.32
N PHE A 66 6.00 8.27 -5.53
CA PHE A 66 6.07 9.10 -6.74
C PHE A 66 7.03 10.30 -6.71
N HIS A 67 7.91 10.36 -5.70
CA HIS A 67 8.99 11.34 -5.60
C HIS A 67 10.37 10.65 -5.59
N ALA A 68 11.42 11.40 -5.91
CA ALA A 68 12.79 10.88 -5.93
C ALA A 68 13.22 10.31 -4.57
N THR A 69 12.75 10.89 -3.46
CA THR A 69 13.02 10.39 -2.10
C THR A 69 12.42 9.01 -1.85
N GLY A 70 11.24 8.70 -2.40
CA GLY A 70 10.65 7.37 -2.29
C GLY A 70 11.38 6.30 -3.11
N ILE A 71 12.02 6.67 -4.23
CA ILE A 71 12.89 5.75 -4.98
C ILE A 71 14.10 5.34 -4.14
N THR A 72 14.73 6.30 -3.47
CA THR A 72 15.84 6.03 -2.55
C THR A 72 15.41 5.17 -1.37
N GLU A 73 14.26 5.48 -0.75
CA GLU A 73 13.71 4.69 0.35
C GLU A 73 13.26 3.28 -0.08
N ALA A 74 12.69 3.14 -1.28
CA ALA A 74 12.38 1.84 -1.87
C ALA A 74 13.62 0.96 -2.00
N THR A 75 14.72 1.54 -2.47
CA THR A 75 16.00 0.85 -2.57
C THR A 75 16.54 0.48 -1.18
N ASN A 76 16.47 1.40 -0.21
CA ASN A 76 16.90 1.15 1.18
C ASN A 76 16.14 -0.02 1.81
N ARG A 77 14.81 -0.04 1.68
CA ARG A 77 13.95 -1.10 2.24
C ARG A 77 14.14 -2.43 1.53
N ALA A 78 14.28 -2.44 0.20
CA ALA A 78 14.56 -3.66 -0.56
C ALA A 78 15.90 -4.28 -0.15
N VAL A 79 16.95 -3.45 0.00
CA VAL A 79 18.28 -3.90 0.46
C VAL A 79 18.22 -4.42 1.90
N ALA A 80 17.56 -3.69 2.81
CA ALA A 80 17.42 -4.11 4.20
C ALA A 80 16.64 -5.43 4.33
N ALA A 81 15.56 -5.60 3.57
CA ALA A 81 14.78 -6.83 3.54
C ALA A 81 15.60 -8.02 3.01
N MET A 82 16.40 -7.84 1.94
CA MET A 82 17.29 -8.89 1.43
C MET A 82 18.34 -9.31 2.46
N ASN A 83 18.93 -8.35 3.18
CA ASN A 83 19.98 -8.62 4.16
C ASN A 83 19.49 -9.40 5.39
N ASN A 84 18.16 -9.48 5.62
CA ASN A 84 17.59 -10.33 6.67
C ASN A 84 17.57 -11.82 6.29
N TYR A 85 17.85 -12.16 5.03
CA TYR A 85 17.94 -13.54 4.57
C TYR A 85 19.40 -13.99 4.56
N GLU A 86 19.75 -14.93 5.44
CA GLU A 86 21.06 -15.56 5.44
C GLU A 86 21.15 -16.61 4.32
N PHE A 87 21.67 -16.23 3.16
CA PHE A 87 21.99 -17.21 2.13
C PHE A 87 23.21 -18.02 2.55
N ASN A 88 22.99 -19.23 3.05
CA ASN A 88 24.04 -20.18 3.41
C ASN A 88 25.10 -19.63 4.40
N LYS A 89 24.69 -18.71 5.31
CA LYS A 89 25.56 -18.03 6.29
C LYS A 89 26.73 -17.25 5.69
N THR A 90 26.68 -16.94 4.40
CA THR A 90 27.66 -16.09 3.72
C THR A 90 27.02 -14.74 3.45
N GLY A 91 27.66 -13.66 3.92
CA GLY A 91 27.24 -12.30 3.59
C GLY A 91 27.46 -12.07 2.09
N ILE A 92 26.41 -12.26 1.30
CA ILE A 92 26.44 -11.89 -0.12
C ILE A 92 26.17 -10.40 -0.21
N THR A 93 27.02 -9.66 -0.90
CA THR A 93 26.83 -8.22 -1.13
C THR A 93 25.66 -8.00 -2.08
N PHE A 94 24.46 -7.83 -1.53
CA PHE A 94 23.31 -7.36 -2.30
C PHE A 94 23.52 -5.87 -2.62
N SER A 95 23.59 -5.54 -3.91
CA SER A 95 23.88 -4.18 -4.35
C SER A 95 22.58 -3.42 -4.62
N ARG A 96 22.61 -2.09 -4.46
CA ARG A 96 21.51 -1.22 -4.89
C ARG A 96 21.18 -1.38 -6.38
N SER A 97 22.14 -1.84 -7.19
CA SER A 97 21.95 -2.13 -8.61
C SER A 97 21.04 -3.31 -8.90
N ASP A 98 20.83 -4.20 -7.92
CA ASP A 98 19.96 -5.37 -8.04
C ASP A 98 18.47 -5.02 -7.82
N VAL A 99 18.20 -3.76 -7.46
CA VAL A 99 16.88 -3.15 -7.39
C VAL A 99 16.66 -2.31 -8.65
N ARG A 100 15.64 -2.66 -9.42
CA ARG A 100 15.30 -2.03 -10.70
C ARG A 100 13.88 -1.49 -10.65
N PHE A 101 13.61 -0.44 -11.42
CA PHE A 101 12.34 0.29 -11.39
C PHE A 101 11.72 0.38 -12.78
N ALA A 102 10.39 0.44 -12.84
CA ALA A 102 9.68 0.59 -14.10
C ALA A 102 8.36 1.35 -13.96
N ALA A 103 7.91 1.95 -15.06
CA ALA A 103 6.58 2.55 -15.17
C ALA A 103 5.53 1.49 -15.52
N ASN A 104 5.88 0.54 -16.39
CA ASN A 104 5.03 -0.59 -16.80
C ASN A 104 5.73 -1.92 -16.53
N LEU A 105 4.95 -2.98 -16.28
CA LEU A 105 5.49 -4.32 -16.08
C LEU A 105 6.29 -4.79 -17.32
N SER A 106 5.82 -4.42 -18.52
CA SER A 106 6.48 -4.73 -19.80
C SER A 106 7.87 -4.12 -19.93
N ASP A 107 8.19 -3.06 -19.19
CA ASP A 107 9.50 -2.40 -19.30
C ASP A 107 10.63 -3.31 -18.79
N PHE A 108 10.33 -4.22 -17.85
CA PHE A 108 11.27 -5.25 -17.41
C PHE A 108 11.53 -6.31 -18.48
N ASP A 109 10.52 -6.61 -19.31
CA ASP A 109 10.64 -7.61 -20.39
C ASP A 109 11.38 -7.02 -21.60
N SER A 110 11.19 -5.72 -21.89
CA SER A 110 11.89 -5.00 -22.95
C SER A 110 13.28 -4.50 -22.56
N GLY A 111 13.70 -4.66 -21.29
CA GLY A 111 14.98 -4.17 -20.79
C GLY A 111 15.08 -2.64 -20.75
N THR A 112 13.93 -1.97 -20.70
CA THR A 112 13.81 -0.50 -20.57
C THR A 112 13.59 -0.06 -19.13
N ASP A 113 13.76 -0.99 -18.18
CA ASP A 113 13.77 -0.74 -16.75
C ASP A 113 14.93 0.18 -16.35
N MET A 114 14.74 0.88 -15.24
CA MET A 114 15.61 1.97 -14.81
C MET A 114 16.41 1.58 -13.58
N SER A 115 17.63 2.13 -13.49
CA SER A 115 18.38 2.16 -12.24
C SER A 115 17.72 3.12 -11.25
N GLU A 116 18.12 3.08 -9.98
CA GLU A 116 17.72 4.07 -8.98
C GLU A 116 17.89 5.51 -9.52
N ALA A 117 19.06 5.85 -10.07
CA ALA A 117 19.34 7.18 -10.60
C ALA A 117 18.42 7.57 -11.78
N GLY A 118 18.13 6.63 -12.69
CA GLY A 118 17.21 6.89 -13.81
C GLY A 118 15.76 7.02 -13.35
N ALA A 119 15.34 6.22 -12.38
CA ALA A 119 14.01 6.27 -11.81
C ALA A 119 13.76 7.58 -11.04
N MET A 120 14.77 8.14 -10.40
CA MET A 120 14.66 9.44 -9.70
C MET A 120 14.32 10.60 -10.65
N THR A 121 14.70 10.55 -11.93
CA THR A 121 14.38 11.64 -12.89
C THR A 121 12.95 11.60 -13.41
N VAL A 122 12.28 10.45 -13.26
CA VAL A 122 10.89 10.23 -13.71
C VAL A 122 10.04 9.60 -12.59
N ALA A 123 10.36 9.93 -11.33
CA ALA A 123 9.81 9.24 -10.15
C ALA A 123 8.27 9.20 -10.12
N SER A 124 7.61 10.20 -10.72
CA SER A 124 6.15 10.27 -10.80
C SER A 124 5.48 9.20 -11.66
N THR A 125 6.23 8.55 -12.55
CA THR A 125 5.71 7.49 -13.44
C THR A 125 6.03 6.10 -12.93
N ILE A 126 6.97 5.96 -11.98
CA ILE A 126 7.44 4.67 -11.48
C ILE A 126 6.38 4.01 -10.61
N ARG A 127 6.02 2.78 -10.98
CA ARG A 127 4.97 2.00 -10.31
C ARG A 127 5.47 0.65 -9.81
N PHE A 128 6.58 0.15 -10.34
CA PHE A 128 7.05 -1.19 -10.08
C PHE A 128 8.51 -1.18 -9.62
N VAL A 129 8.82 -2.12 -8.72
CA VAL A 129 10.15 -2.47 -8.25
C VAL A 129 10.39 -3.95 -8.57
N LYS A 130 11.48 -4.25 -9.26
CA LYS A 130 11.96 -5.61 -9.48
C LYS A 130 13.25 -5.81 -8.69
N VAL A 131 13.31 -6.91 -7.97
CA VAL A 131 14.50 -7.33 -7.22
C VAL A 131 15.00 -8.63 -7.82
N LYS A 132 16.30 -8.68 -8.11
CA LYS A 132 16.98 -9.91 -8.53
C LYS A 132 17.94 -10.35 -7.43
N THR A 133 17.81 -11.59 -6.95
CA THR A 133 18.75 -12.12 -5.97
C THR A 133 20.12 -12.36 -6.64
N PRO A 134 21.21 -12.19 -5.90
CA PRO A 134 22.53 -12.60 -6.38
C PRO A 134 22.56 -14.11 -6.61
N SER A 135 23.41 -14.54 -7.54
CA SER A 135 23.56 -15.95 -7.85
C SER A 135 24.19 -16.70 -6.68
N SER A 136 23.44 -17.63 -6.08
CA SER A 136 23.87 -18.43 -4.92
C SER A 136 24.27 -19.83 -5.35
N PRO A 137 25.54 -20.27 -5.12
CA PRO A 137 25.98 -21.61 -5.44
C PRO A 137 25.48 -22.62 -4.41
N VAL A 138 24.60 -23.53 -4.83
CA VAL A 138 24.15 -24.67 -4.02
C VAL A 138 25.05 -25.87 -4.29
N ARG A 139 25.68 -26.42 -3.24
CA ARG A 139 26.56 -27.60 -3.36
C ARG A 139 25.73 -28.86 -3.61
N MET A 140 26.19 -29.67 -4.57
CA MET A 140 25.64 -30.99 -4.87
C MET A 140 26.46 -32.04 -4.14
N SER A 141 25.88 -32.69 -3.13
CA SER A 141 26.62 -33.54 -2.19
C SER A 141 26.80 -34.96 -2.70
N PHE A 142 25.79 -35.50 -3.39
CA PHE A 142 25.76 -36.92 -3.78
C PHE A 142 25.97 -37.11 -5.28
N VAL A 143 25.46 -36.21 -6.13
CA VAL A 143 25.60 -36.29 -7.60
C VAL A 143 26.60 -35.30 -8.19
N GLY A 144 27.32 -34.55 -7.34
CA GLY A 144 28.26 -33.52 -7.77
C GLY A 144 29.40 -34.04 -8.67
N PHE A 145 29.73 -35.33 -8.59
CA PHE A 145 30.72 -35.97 -9.47
C PHE A 145 30.22 -36.18 -10.91
N VAL A 146 28.89 -36.20 -11.14
CA VAL A 146 28.29 -36.38 -12.47
C VAL A 146 27.93 -35.03 -13.09
N ILE A 147 27.29 -34.15 -12.30
CA ILE A 147 26.64 -32.94 -12.81
C ILE A 147 27.34 -31.64 -12.36
N GLY A 148 28.51 -31.75 -11.74
CA GLY A 148 29.27 -30.64 -11.18
C GLY A 148 28.94 -30.41 -9.71
N GLN A 149 29.95 -29.94 -8.96
CA GLN A 149 29.90 -29.79 -7.50
C GLN A 149 28.95 -28.69 -7.02
N ASN A 150 28.60 -27.72 -7.88
CA ASN A 150 27.74 -26.60 -7.54
C ASN A 150 26.72 -26.33 -8.63
N ARG A 151 25.54 -25.86 -8.23
CA ARG A 151 24.53 -25.29 -9.12
C ARG A 151 24.16 -23.90 -8.63
N ASN A 152 24.35 -22.93 -9.50
CA ASN A 152 24.01 -21.55 -9.23
C ASN A 152 22.51 -21.37 -9.40
N LEU A 153 21.86 -20.83 -8.37
CA LEU A 153 20.45 -20.47 -8.38
C LEU A 153 20.32 -18.97 -8.14
N ASP A 154 19.38 -18.36 -8.84
CA ASP A 154 18.89 -17.00 -8.63
C ASP A 154 17.36 -17.01 -8.62
N ALA A 155 16.76 -15.93 -8.13
CA ALA A 155 15.35 -15.67 -8.17
C ALA A 155 15.12 -14.19 -8.47
N ASP A 156 13.98 -13.87 -9.03
CA ASP A 156 13.53 -12.51 -9.22
C ASP A 156 12.07 -12.37 -8.78
N ALA A 157 11.73 -11.18 -8.34
CA ALA A 157 10.38 -10.84 -7.94
C ALA A 157 10.08 -9.40 -8.33
N THR A 158 8.85 -9.15 -8.77
CA THR A 158 8.36 -7.81 -9.09
C THR A 158 7.19 -7.49 -8.17
N ALA A 159 7.24 -6.32 -7.55
CA ALA A 159 6.11 -5.77 -6.80
C ALA A 159 5.79 -4.39 -7.33
N GLY A 160 4.52 -4.03 -7.30
CA GLY A 160 4.06 -2.72 -7.74
C GLY A 160 3.10 -2.10 -6.73
N VAL A 161 2.97 -0.79 -6.83
CA VAL A 161 1.83 -0.11 -6.23
C VAL A 161 0.56 -0.62 -6.92
N SER A 162 -0.47 -0.97 -6.15
CA SER A 162 -1.79 -1.22 -6.75
C SER A 162 -2.21 0.01 -7.57
N ALA A 163 -3.11 -0.15 -8.55
CA ALA A 163 -3.65 1.02 -9.22
C ALA A 163 -4.21 1.99 -8.16
N PRO A 164 -3.72 3.25 -8.10
CA PRO A 164 -4.21 4.19 -7.11
C PRO A 164 -5.70 4.40 -7.33
N LEU A 165 -6.46 4.51 -6.24
CA LEU A 165 -7.83 4.99 -6.33
C LEU A 165 -7.80 6.37 -7.02
N ASN A 166 -8.59 6.50 -8.09
CA ASN A 166 -8.74 7.72 -8.86
C ASN A 166 -10.16 8.26 -8.82
N VAL A 167 -11.08 7.54 -8.18
CA VAL A 167 -12.42 7.99 -7.83
C VAL A 167 -12.67 7.71 -6.35
N PHE A 168 -13.02 8.75 -5.61
CA PHE A 168 -13.24 8.70 -4.17
C PHE A 168 -14.71 8.91 -3.84
N THR A 169 -15.18 8.14 -2.85
CA THR A 169 -16.44 8.36 -2.13
C THR A 169 -16.10 8.45 -0.63
N GLY A 170 -17.05 8.85 0.20
CA GLY A 170 -16.84 8.96 1.64
C GLY A 170 -16.00 10.17 2.08
N TYR A 171 -15.93 11.22 1.26
CA TYR A 171 -15.33 12.51 1.65
C TYR A 171 -16.36 13.44 2.28
N LEU A 172 -15.91 14.47 3.00
CA LEU A 172 -16.81 15.54 3.47
C LEU A 172 -16.92 16.66 2.43
N PRO A 173 -18.08 17.32 2.30
CA PRO A 173 -18.30 18.41 1.35
C PRO A 173 -17.65 19.73 1.81
N LEU A 174 -16.41 19.66 2.29
CA LEU A 174 -15.55 20.77 2.71
C LEU A 174 -14.20 20.62 2.02
N PHE A 175 -13.49 21.72 1.82
CA PHE A 175 -12.19 21.65 1.16
C PHE A 175 -11.20 22.67 1.73
N PRO A 176 -10.01 22.26 2.17
CA PRO A 176 -8.91 23.19 2.30
C PRO A 176 -8.42 23.60 0.91
N VAL A 177 -7.65 24.67 0.88
CA VAL A 177 -6.94 25.10 -0.32
C VAL A 177 -5.45 24.91 -0.16
N ASP A 178 -4.79 24.58 -1.27
CA ASP A 178 -3.36 24.77 -1.43
C ASP A 178 -3.10 26.05 -2.24
N ASN A 179 -1.88 26.58 -2.13
CA ASN A 179 -1.45 27.73 -2.94
C ASN A 179 -0.86 27.26 -4.27
N ASP A 180 -1.52 26.33 -4.97
CA ASP A 180 -0.99 25.64 -6.15
C ASP A 180 0.32 24.87 -5.88
N ASP A 181 0.59 24.55 -4.61
CA ASP A 181 1.79 23.83 -4.17
C ASP A 181 1.46 22.83 -3.05
N MET A 182 1.33 21.58 -3.47
CA MET A 182 1.11 20.40 -2.64
C MET A 182 2.15 20.19 -1.54
N SER A 183 3.38 20.68 -1.72
CA SER A 183 4.43 20.56 -0.71
C SER A 183 4.16 21.40 0.55
N LEU A 184 3.21 22.35 0.47
CA LEU A 184 2.81 23.20 1.58
C LEU A 184 1.86 22.52 2.58
N LEU A 185 1.28 21.38 2.22
CA LEU A 185 0.49 20.55 3.13
C LEU A 185 1.40 19.58 3.88
N ILE A 186 1.77 19.95 5.10
CA ILE A 186 2.71 19.22 5.94
C ILE A 186 1.94 18.42 6.98
N PRO A 187 2.09 17.08 7.06
CA PRO A 187 1.42 16.28 8.07
C PRO A 187 1.71 16.78 9.50
N GLY A 188 0.67 16.79 10.35
CA GLY A 188 0.69 17.34 11.71
C GLY A 188 0.32 18.83 11.79
N ASN A 189 0.33 19.57 10.68
CA ASN A 189 -0.13 20.96 10.66
C ASN A 189 -1.65 21.06 10.55
N VAL A 190 -2.20 22.18 11.03
CA VAL A 190 -3.64 22.45 11.05
C VAL A 190 -4.01 23.42 9.94
N TYR A 191 -5.04 23.08 9.17
CA TYR A 191 -5.52 23.86 8.03
C TYR A 191 -7.00 24.18 8.17
N THR A 192 -7.42 25.35 7.65
CA THR A 192 -8.83 25.75 7.60
C THR A 192 -9.52 25.00 6.47
N ILE A 193 -10.52 24.21 6.84
CA ILE A 193 -11.34 23.42 5.90
C ILE A 193 -12.70 24.07 5.63
N ARG A 194 -13.08 25.06 6.46
CA ARG A 194 -14.29 25.88 6.30
C ARG A 194 -14.10 27.22 6.98
N GLY A 195 -14.27 28.32 6.24
CA GLY A 195 -14.15 29.68 6.79
C GLY A 195 -15.34 30.11 7.68
N ALA A 196 -15.08 30.91 8.71
CA ALA A 196 -16.09 31.60 9.50
C ALA A 196 -16.78 32.72 8.69
N PRO A 197 -17.94 33.24 9.14
CA PRO A 197 -18.45 34.52 8.63
C PRO A 197 -17.37 35.61 8.75
N GLY A 198 -17.05 36.28 7.64
CA GLY A 198 -15.98 37.28 7.59
C GLY A 198 -14.58 36.74 7.26
N SER A 199 -14.38 35.42 7.31
CA SER A 199 -13.16 34.70 6.91
C SER A 199 -13.36 33.90 5.63
N SER A 200 -14.27 34.34 4.75
CA SER A 200 -14.51 33.70 3.46
C SER A 200 -13.24 33.77 2.61
N ILE A 201 -12.89 32.67 1.95
CA ILE A 201 -11.72 32.62 1.05
C ILE A 201 -11.86 33.55 -0.16
N SER A 202 -13.11 33.75 -0.60
CA SER A 202 -13.51 34.75 -1.59
C SER A 202 -14.93 35.20 -1.24
N PRO A 203 -15.38 36.39 -1.67
CA PRO A 203 -16.73 36.88 -1.39
C PRO A 203 -17.84 35.83 -1.56
N GLY A 204 -18.43 35.40 -0.44
CA GLY A 204 -19.54 34.44 -0.40
C GLY A 204 -19.15 32.96 -0.46
N ASN A 205 -17.88 32.62 -0.64
CA ASN A 205 -17.37 31.25 -0.63
C ASN A 205 -16.73 30.92 0.72
N TYR A 206 -17.25 29.92 1.41
CA TYR A 206 -16.81 29.52 2.75
C TYR A 206 -16.19 28.13 2.77
N GLN A 207 -15.74 27.64 1.60
CA GLN A 207 -15.12 26.33 1.41
C GLN A 207 -16.08 25.15 1.64
N ILE A 208 -17.30 25.27 1.10
CA ILE A 208 -18.34 24.23 1.17
C ILE A 208 -18.64 23.78 -0.26
N LEU A 209 -18.79 22.48 -0.47
CA LEU A 209 -19.15 21.89 -1.77
C LEU A 209 -20.66 21.65 -1.84
N ALA A 210 -21.23 21.88 -3.02
CA ALA A 210 -22.63 21.63 -3.33
C ALA A 210 -22.77 20.27 -4.03
N ILE A 211 -22.74 19.20 -3.24
CA ILE A 211 -22.88 17.82 -3.75
C ILE A 211 -24.35 17.44 -3.89
N ASP A 212 -25.03 17.15 -2.78
CA ASP A 212 -26.41 16.64 -2.74
C ASP A 212 -27.50 17.73 -2.71
N GLY A 213 -27.22 18.88 -3.35
CA GLY A 213 -28.17 19.96 -3.59
C GLY A 213 -28.02 21.24 -2.72
N PRO A 214 -28.90 22.24 -2.92
CA PRO A 214 -28.67 23.60 -2.42
C PRO A 214 -29.00 23.80 -0.93
N GLY A 215 -29.65 22.84 -0.26
CA GLY A 215 -30.15 23.00 1.11
C GLY A 215 -29.14 22.63 2.19
N GLY A 216 -29.14 23.31 3.33
CA GLY A 216 -28.25 22.96 4.46
C GLY A 216 -28.57 21.59 5.09
N SER A 217 -29.77 21.04 4.89
CA SER A 217 -30.11 19.71 5.40
C SER A 217 -29.32 18.59 4.73
N SER A 218 -28.99 18.70 3.45
CA SER A 218 -28.12 17.75 2.76
C SER A 218 -26.71 17.83 3.36
N ASP A 219 -26.13 19.03 3.46
CA ASP A 219 -24.81 19.26 4.05
C ASP A 219 -24.67 18.63 5.44
N ARG A 220 -25.72 18.71 6.28
CA ARG A 220 -25.73 18.10 7.61
C ARG A 220 -25.59 16.59 7.54
N ILE A 221 -26.34 15.94 6.65
CA ILE A 221 -26.31 14.49 6.47
C ILE A 221 -24.94 14.08 5.91
N ASP A 222 -24.49 14.73 4.83
CA ASP A 222 -23.21 14.41 4.18
C ASP A 222 -22.03 14.66 5.12
N LEU A 223 -22.11 15.69 5.95
CA LEU A 223 -21.11 15.88 6.99
C LEU A 223 -21.18 14.76 8.02
N ALA A 224 -22.35 14.25 8.39
CA ALA A 224 -22.48 13.18 9.37
C ALA A 224 -22.17 11.77 8.84
N SER A 225 -22.48 11.43 7.59
CA SER A 225 -22.25 10.10 6.99
C SER A 225 -21.11 10.03 5.99
N ALA A 226 -20.54 11.19 5.61
CA ALA A 226 -19.72 11.37 4.42
C ALA A 226 -20.49 11.23 3.10
N CYS A 227 -20.12 12.04 2.12
CA CYS A 227 -20.70 12.11 0.79
C CYS A 227 -20.46 10.80 0.03
N GLN A 228 -21.45 10.31 -0.74
CA GLN A 228 -21.31 9.10 -1.55
C GLN A 228 -21.13 9.37 -3.04
N ASP A 229 -21.28 10.62 -3.50
CA ASP A 229 -21.11 10.96 -4.90
C ASP A 229 -19.64 10.87 -5.31
N PRO A 230 -19.32 10.06 -6.33
CA PRO A 230 -17.95 9.80 -6.72
C PRO A 230 -17.31 11.05 -7.34
N VAL A 231 -16.14 11.44 -6.82
CA VAL A 231 -15.28 12.45 -7.47
C VAL A 231 -13.81 12.06 -7.39
N GLY A 232 -13.10 12.29 -8.49
CA GLY A 232 -11.68 12.05 -8.62
C GLY A 232 -10.88 13.35 -8.76
N PRO A 233 -9.56 13.31 -8.55
CA PRO A 233 -8.66 14.35 -9.02
C PRO A 233 -8.90 14.70 -10.49
N GLY A 234 -8.88 15.99 -10.82
CA GLY A 234 -9.28 16.55 -12.12
C GLY A 234 -10.80 16.66 -12.34
N GLY A 235 -11.62 16.09 -11.45
CA GLY A 235 -13.08 16.22 -11.47
C GLY A 235 -13.55 17.61 -11.07
N TYR A 236 -14.77 17.97 -11.46
CA TYR A 236 -15.36 19.29 -11.20
C TYR A 236 -16.51 19.20 -10.22
N VAL A 237 -16.55 20.13 -9.27
CA VAL A 237 -17.59 20.22 -8.23
C VAL A 237 -17.99 21.68 -8.03
N ASP A 238 -19.27 21.95 -7.83
CA ASP A 238 -19.73 23.30 -7.49
C ASP A 238 -19.48 23.64 -6.02
N THR A 239 -19.10 24.89 -5.74
CA THR A 239 -19.06 25.44 -4.38
C THR A 239 -20.43 25.99 -3.97
N LYS A 240 -20.69 25.99 -2.66
CA LYS A 240 -21.93 26.49 -2.07
C LYS A 240 -21.75 27.91 -1.54
N PRO A 241 -22.67 28.84 -1.88
CA PRO A 241 -22.62 30.18 -1.31
C PRO A 241 -23.17 30.19 0.12
N GLY A 242 -22.58 31.02 0.98
CA GLY A 242 -22.98 31.17 2.38
C GLY A 242 -22.38 30.10 3.30
N VAL A 243 -22.64 30.23 4.61
CA VAL A 243 -21.84 29.55 5.65
C VAL A 243 -22.49 28.28 6.20
N THR A 244 -23.81 28.13 6.01
CA THR A 244 -24.66 27.02 6.53
C THR A 244 -24.29 26.53 7.95
N SER A 245 -23.89 27.45 8.84
CA SER A 245 -23.16 27.12 10.09
C SER A 245 -23.88 26.15 11.01
N GLY A 246 -25.21 26.25 11.10
CA GLY A 246 -26.03 25.36 11.92
C GLY A 246 -25.95 23.91 11.45
N ALA A 247 -26.18 23.68 10.15
CA ALA A 247 -26.14 22.36 9.54
C ALA A 247 -24.76 21.72 9.60
N ILE A 248 -23.71 22.49 9.30
CA ILE A 248 -22.34 22.01 9.31
C ILE A 248 -21.93 21.54 10.71
N ARG A 249 -22.22 22.37 11.72
CA ARG A 249 -21.99 22.02 13.12
C ARG A 249 -22.72 20.74 13.51
N GLN A 250 -24.01 20.65 13.18
CA GLN A 250 -24.84 19.48 13.51
C GLN A 250 -24.30 18.19 12.90
N GLY A 251 -23.78 18.23 11.66
CA GLY A 251 -23.24 17.06 10.99
C GLY A 251 -21.88 16.62 11.55
N ILE A 252 -20.94 17.56 11.68
CA ILE A 252 -19.58 17.26 12.16
C ILE A 252 -19.60 16.79 13.61
N ASN A 253 -20.39 17.44 14.47
CA ASN A 253 -20.40 17.18 15.91
C ASN A 253 -20.92 15.78 16.28
N THR A 254 -21.61 15.07 15.37
CA THR A 254 -21.96 13.65 15.57
C THR A 254 -20.74 12.78 15.85
N ARG A 255 -19.57 13.11 15.28
CA ARG A 255 -18.29 12.40 15.53
C ARG A 255 -17.76 12.60 16.95
N PHE A 256 -18.20 13.66 17.61
CA PHE A 256 -17.86 14.04 18.98
C PHE A 256 -18.97 13.71 19.97
N ASP A 257 -19.93 12.86 19.58
CA ASP A 257 -21.06 12.45 20.42
C ASP A 257 -22.00 13.61 20.83
N ASP A 258 -22.05 14.67 20.01
CA ASP A 258 -22.92 15.83 20.20
C ASP A 258 -23.96 15.89 19.07
N TYR A 259 -25.20 15.54 19.43
CA TYR A 259 -26.33 15.36 18.51
C TYR A 259 -27.35 16.49 18.66
N ALA A 260 -27.78 17.03 17.52
CA ALA A 260 -28.82 18.05 17.45
C ALA A 260 -29.67 17.86 16.19
N SER A 261 -30.83 18.54 16.11
CA SER A 261 -31.71 18.52 14.93
C SER A 261 -32.15 17.13 14.47
N GLY A 262 -32.38 16.21 15.42
CA GLY A 262 -32.91 14.86 15.16
C GLY A 262 -31.91 13.87 14.57
N MET A 263 -30.60 14.16 14.64
CA MET A 263 -29.55 13.22 14.25
C MET A 263 -29.53 12.01 15.20
N ASP A 264 -29.62 10.80 14.64
CA ASP A 264 -29.67 9.55 15.40
C ASP A 264 -28.26 8.96 15.61
N PRO A 265 -27.81 8.75 16.86
CA PRO A 265 -26.53 8.10 17.15
C PRO A 265 -26.39 6.67 16.61
N ALA A 266 -27.50 5.96 16.36
CA ALA A 266 -27.45 4.63 15.75
C ALA A 266 -27.09 4.69 14.26
N LEU A 267 -27.50 5.75 13.55
CA LEU A 267 -27.19 5.97 12.13
C LEU A 267 -25.88 6.73 11.92
N PHE A 268 -25.55 7.64 12.84
CA PHE A 268 -24.37 8.49 12.78
C PHE A 268 -23.54 8.32 14.06
N PRO A 269 -22.97 7.14 14.32
CA PRO A 269 -22.26 6.86 15.55
C PRO A 269 -21.04 7.79 15.74
N PRO A 270 -20.66 8.08 17.00
CA PRO A 270 -19.52 8.91 17.31
C PRO A 270 -18.21 8.16 17.09
N ASP A 271 -17.09 8.83 17.28
CA ASP A 271 -15.80 8.15 17.40
C ASP A 271 -15.69 7.43 18.75
N THR A 272 -14.93 6.34 18.80
CA THR A 272 -14.56 5.68 20.06
C THR A 272 -13.77 6.58 21.02
N ASN A 273 -13.08 7.61 20.51
CA ASN A 273 -12.41 8.63 21.32
C ASN A 273 -12.85 10.04 20.91
N ILE A 274 -13.67 10.67 21.75
CA ILE A 274 -14.23 12.02 21.54
C ILE A 274 -13.43 13.13 22.22
N GLN A 275 -12.24 12.83 22.76
CA GLN A 275 -11.40 13.81 23.43
C GLN A 275 -11.02 14.96 22.48
N GLU A 276 -11.40 16.19 22.82
CA GLU A 276 -11.07 17.38 22.04
C GLU A 276 -9.63 17.86 22.33
N GLY A 277 -9.05 18.62 21.40
CA GLY A 277 -7.76 19.30 21.55
C GLY A 277 -6.52 18.43 21.29
N ILE A 278 -6.69 17.13 21.06
CA ILE A 278 -5.60 16.19 20.79
C ILE A 278 -5.09 16.26 19.35
N THR A 279 -3.85 15.84 19.14
CA THR A 279 -3.29 15.59 17.80
C THR A 279 -3.66 14.20 17.29
N TYR A 280 -3.45 13.94 16.00
CA TYR A 280 -3.65 12.61 15.44
C TYR A 280 -2.72 11.56 16.08
N ASP A 281 -1.46 11.91 16.36
CA ASP A 281 -0.53 11.02 17.05
C ASP A 281 -1.03 10.63 18.46
N GLN A 282 -1.60 11.58 19.19
CA GLN A 282 -2.20 11.32 20.51
C GLN A 282 -3.44 10.44 20.41
N TYR A 283 -4.24 10.63 19.35
CA TYR A 283 -5.38 9.77 19.04
C TYR A 283 -4.96 8.33 18.76
N LEU A 284 -3.92 8.11 17.94
CA LEU A 284 -3.36 6.79 17.64
C LEU A 284 -2.78 6.11 18.88
N ASN A 285 -2.14 6.88 19.76
CA ASN A 285 -1.62 6.40 21.04
C ASN A 285 -2.73 6.11 22.07
N GLY A 286 -3.98 6.47 21.78
CA GLY A 286 -5.12 6.26 22.67
C GLY A 286 -5.08 7.10 23.96
N SER A 287 -4.27 8.16 24.00
CA SER A 287 -4.10 8.99 25.20
C SER A 287 -3.72 10.45 24.86
N PRO A 288 -4.41 11.45 25.41
CA PRO A 288 -5.58 11.32 26.29
C PRO A 288 -6.82 10.83 25.51
N SER A 289 -7.75 10.20 26.22
CA SER A 289 -8.95 9.61 25.63
C SER A 289 -10.18 9.89 26.48
N GLN A 290 -11.30 10.15 25.80
CA GLN A 290 -12.61 10.31 26.38
C GLN A 290 -13.57 9.41 25.59
N ALA A 291 -14.21 8.47 26.27
CA ALA A 291 -15.19 7.60 25.64
C ALA A 291 -16.51 8.37 25.35
N PRO A 292 -17.19 8.08 24.23
CA PRO A 292 -18.53 8.58 23.96
C PRO A 292 -19.58 7.96 24.90
N SER A 293 -20.74 8.60 25.01
CA SER A 293 -21.94 8.08 25.67
C SER A 293 -22.73 7.10 24.80
N HIS A 294 -22.59 7.16 23.47
CA HIS A 294 -23.18 6.22 22.52
C HIS A 294 -22.13 5.24 21.94
N PRO A 295 -22.53 4.07 21.40
CA PRO A 295 -21.62 3.12 20.75
C PRO A 295 -20.84 3.77 19.60
N GLY A 296 -19.53 3.94 19.76
CA GLY A 296 -18.66 4.58 18.79
C GLY A 296 -18.02 3.63 17.77
N ILE A 297 -17.60 4.19 16.63
CA ILE A 297 -16.78 3.52 15.61
C ILE A 297 -15.40 4.18 15.59
N ALA A 298 -14.34 3.38 15.68
CA ALA A 298 -12.97 3.88 15.64
C ALA A 298 -12.65 4.55 14.29
N GLY A 299 -11.92 5.65 14.33
CA GLY A 299 -11.47 6.39 13.14
C GLY A 299 -12.50 7.34 12.54
N ARG A 300 -13.67 7.55 13.16
CA ARG A 300 -14.72 8.46 12.67
C ARG A 300 -14.25 9.91 12.53
N ARG A 301 -13.27 10.34 13.34
CA ARG A 301 -12.65 11.67 13.28
C ARG A 301 -11.57 11.82 12.21
N VAL A 302 -11.18 10.73 11.56
CA VAL A 302 -10.33 10.75 10.36
C VAL A 302 -11.25 10.90 9.15
N VAL A 303 -11.09 12.00 8.43
CA VAL A 303 -11.99 12.40 7.34
C VAL A 303 -11.20 12.63 6.07
N LEU A 304 -11.77 12.19 4.96
CA LEU A 304 -11.23 12.46 3.63
C LEU A 304 -11.79 13.78 3.14
N LEU A 305 -10.93 14.67 2.63
CA LEU A 305 -11.34 15.95 2.05
C LEU A 305 -10.72 16.11 0.65
N PRO A 306 -11.49 16.57 -0.35
CA PRO A 306 -10.92 17.06 -1.59
C PRO A 306 -10.18 18.38 -1.31
N ILE A 307 -9.08 18.60 -2.01
CA ILE A 307 -8.23 19.78 -1.88
C ILE A 307 -8.24 20.50 -3.22
N MET A 308 -8.38 21.83 -3.17
CA MET A 308 -8.47 22.68 -4.35
C MET A 308 -7.28 23.64 -4.40
N ALA A 309 -6.79 23.89 -5.60
CA ALA A 309 -5.93 25.02 -5.88
C ALA A 309 -6.65 26.35 -5.59
N ILE A 310 -6.03 27.26 -4.84
CA ILE A 310 -6.60 28.58 -4.53
C ILE A 310 -6.93 29.37 -5.80
N SER A 311 -6.16 29.16 -6.87
CA SER A 311 -6.38 29.77 -8.19
C SER A 311 -7.73 29.42 -8.83
N GLN A 312 -8.31 28.28 -8.45
CA GLN A 312 -9.61 27.80 -8.97
C GLN A 312 -10.80 28.36 -8.19
N VAL A 313 -10.58 28.96 -7.01
CA VAL A 313 -11.68 29.31 -6.09
C VAL A 313 -12.25 30.69 -6.41
N GLY A 314 -13.38 30.71 -7.12
CA GLY A 314 -14.17 31.92 -7.40
C GLY A 314 -15.14 32.33 -6.29
N ASN A 315 -15.85 33.44 -6.51
CA ASN A 315 -16.81 34.01 -5.56
C ASN A 315 -18.09 33.18 -5.44
N GLY A 316 -18.67 33.10 -4.24
CA GLY A 316 -19.97 32.49 -3.99
C GLY A 316 -20.07 31.07 -4.53
N ARG A 317 -21.01 30.85 -5.46
CA ARG A 317 -21.14 29.60 -6.21
C ARG A 317 -20.26 29.65 -7.46
N THR A 318 -19.23 28.82 -7.48
CA THR A 318 -18.31 28.62 -8.61
C THR A 318 -17.97 27.14 -8.75
N THR A 319 -17.82 26.66 -9.98
CA THR A 319 -17.31 25.31 -10.26
C THR A 319 -15.79 25.28 -10.05
N VAL A 320 -15.32 24.42 -9.16
CA VAL A 320 -13.91 24.23 -8.83
C VAL A 320 -13.45 22.85 -9.29
N GLN A 321 -12.18 22.72 -9.65
CA GLN A 321 -11.57 21.45 -10.00
C GLN A 321 -10.86 20.86 -8.78
N VAL A 322 -11.10 19.57 -8.52
CA VAL A 322 -10.39 18.81 -7.48
C VAL A 322 -8.96 18.62 -7.91
N ASP A 323 -7.99 19.14 -7.16
CA ASP A 323 -6.58 18.90 -7.45
C ASP A 323 -6.19 17.50 -6.98
N HIS A 324 -6.47 17.19 -5.71
CA HIS A 324 -6.19 15.90 -5.09
C HIS A 324 -7.03 15.68 -3.83
N PHE A 325 -6.78 14.58 -3.12
CA PHE A 325 -7.43 14.27 -1.85
C PHE A 325 -6.42 14.16 -0.71
N GLY A 326 -6.83 14.61 0.47
CA GLY A 326 -6.07 14.49 1.70
C GLY A 326 -6.90 13.90 2.83
N ALA A 327 -6.26 13.15 3.72
CA ALA A 327 -6.85 12.76 4.97
C ALA A 327 -6.55 13.81 6.04
N PHE A 328 -7.56 14.09 6.86
CA PHE A 328 -7.50 15.07 7.93
C PHE A 328 -8.07 14.48 9.21
N PHE A 329 -7.57 14.95 10.35
CA PHE A 329 -8.05 14.60 11.66
C PHE A 329 -8.76 15.80 12.31
N LEU A 330 -10.01 15.58 12.73
CA LEU A 330 -10.81 16.58 13.43
C LEU A 330 -10.40 16.65 14.90
N ARG A 331 -9.76 17.75 15.31
CA ARG A 331 -9.23 17.94 16.67
C ARG A 331 -10.28 18.37 17.70
N SER A 332 -11.31 19.09 17.28
CA SER A 332 -12.35 19.62 18.17
C SER A 332 -13.70 19.65 17.47
N LYS A 333 -14.77 19.72 18.25
CA LYS A 333 -16.12 19.94 17.71
C LYS A 333 -16.23 21.37 17.16
N VAL A 334 -17.25 21.59 16.35
CA VAL A 334 -17.58 22.93 15.84
C VAL A 334 -18.31 23.70 16.94
N SER A 335 -17.79 24.89 17.28
CA SER A 335 -18.36 25.77 18.30
C SER A 335 -19.77 26.27 17.92
N GLY A 336 -20.57 26.63 18.92
CA GLY A 336 -21.89 27.22 18.72
C GLY A 336 -21.87 28.62 18.06
N GLY A 337 -23.06 29.14 17.74
CA GLY A 337 -23.24 30.45 17.10
C GLY A 337 -23.01 30.42 15.59
N SER A 338 -22.54 31.54 15.02
CA SER A 338 -22.25 31.63 13.59
C SER A 338 -21.00 30.81 13.17
N GLY A 339 -20.31 30.19 14.15
CA GLY A 339 -19.19 29.26 13.97
C GLY A 339 -17.90 29.96 13.57
N GLY A 340 -16.82 29.72 14.32
CA GLY A 340 -15.47 30.12 13.93
C GLY A 340 -14.96 29.31 12.73
N ASP A 341 -13.71 29.52 12.37
CA ASP A 341 -13.05 28.71 11.34
C ASP A 341 -13.05 27.25 11.79
N ILE A 342 -13.42 26.35 10.88
CA ILE A 342 -13.31 24.92 11.13
C ILE A 342 -11.94 24.51 10.63
N GLN A 343 -11.16 23.93 11.52
CA GLN A 343 -9.80 23.53 11.25
C GLN A 343 -9.62 22.04 11.50
N ALA A 344 -8.75 21.42 10.70
CA ALA A 344 -8.39 20.02 10.84
C ALA A 344 -6.89 19.83 10.64
N GLU A 345 -6.33 18.85 11.36
CA GLU A 345 -4.94 18.46 11.22
C GLU A 345 -4.77 17.64 9.95
N TYR A 346 -3.87 18.03 9.05
CA TYR A 346 -3.54 17.22 7.89
C TYR A 346 -2.70 16.03 8.33
N ILE A 347 -3.10 14.81 7.95
CA ILE A 347 -2.38 13.58 8.34
C ILE A 347 -1.69 12.90 7.15
N GLY A 348 -1.78 13.51 5.96
CA GLY A 348 -1.21 13.01 4.73
C GLY A 348 -2.25 12.43 3.77
N THR A 349 -1.76 11.85 2.69
CA THR A 349 -2.57 11.22 1.63
C THR A 349 -2.53 9.70 1.69
N ALA A 350 -1.65 9.10 2.49
CA ALA A 350 -1.47 7.65 2.63
C ALA A 350 -2.24 7.11 3.85
N VAL A 351 -3.57 7.20 3.82
CA VAL A 351 -4.41 6.68 4.92
C VAL A 351 -5.46 5.74 4.35
N ASN A 352 -5.65 4.57 4.99
CA ASN A 352 -6.79 3.70 4.71
C ASN A 352 -8.07 4.36 5.27
N VAL A 353 -8.58 5.37 4.56
CA VAL A 353 -9.92 5.92 4.80
C VAL A 353 -10.83 5.17 3.84
N GLY A 354 -11.73 4.34 4.36
CA GLY A 354 -12.54 3.43 3.54
C GLY A 354 -13.39 4.16 2.50
N GLY A 355 -13.45 3.61 1.28
CA GLY A 355 -14.31 4.08 0.17
C GLY A 355 -13.52 4.54 -1.06
N GLY A 356 -13.84 3.99 -2.23
CA GLY A 356 -13.24 4.34 -3.53
C GLY A 356 -13.05 3.13 -4.45
N PHE A 357 -12.99 3.36 -5.76
CA PHE A 357 -12.73 2.33 -6.76
C PHE A 357 -11.74 2.84 -7.83
N TYR A 358 -11.17 1.92 -8.60
CA TYR A 358 -10.36 2.25 -9.77
C TYR A 358 -11.28 2.34 -11.00
N ASP A 359 -11.29 3.48 -11.66
CA ASP A 359 -11.95 3.69 -12.94
C ASP A 359 -10.88 3.84 -14.05
N PRO A 360 -10.79 2.91 -15.03
CA PRO A 360 -9.82 3.00 -16.11
C PRO A 360 -10.00 4.21 -17.04
N SER A 361 -11.13 4.93 -16.94
CA SER A 361 -11.43 6.13 -17.73
C SER A 361 -11.22 7.45 -17.00
N ALA A 362 -10.98 7.43 -15.69
CA ALA A 362 -10.77 8.64 -14.90
C ALA A 362 -9.30 9.12 -14.94
N PRO A 363 -9.04 10.44 -14.79
CA PRO A 363 -7.68 10.99 -14.77
C PRO A 363 -6.79 10.32 -13.71
N PRO A 364 -5.46 10.23 -13.95
CA PRO A 364 -4.54 9.73 -12.93
C PRO A 364 -4.58 10.61 -11.67
N ASN A 365 -4.60 9.98 -10.48
CA ASN A 365 -4.48 10.71 -9.21
C ASN A 365 -3.06 11.31 -9.09
N PRO A 366 -2.90 12.64 -9.01
CA PRO A 366 -1.60 13.30 -8.87
C PRO A 366 -1.05 13.27 -7.43
N GLY A 367 -1.88 12.95 -6.43
CA GLY A 367 -1.49 12.83 -5.04
C GLY A 367 -0.87 11.46 -4.69
N PRO A 368 -0.19 11.33 -3.52
CA PRO A 368 0.41 10.06 -3.15
C PRO A 368 -0.64 8.95 -3.02
N PRO A 369 -0.29 7.73 -3.45
CA PRO A 369 -1.26 6.69 -3.69
C PRO A 369 -1.75 6.07 -2.37
N ILE A 370 -3.08 5.96 -2.17
CA ILE A 370 -3.65 5.03 -1.19
C ILE A 370 -3.57 3.63 -1.82
N VAL A 371 -2.41 2.98 -1.69
CA VAL A 371 -2.13 1.70 -2.36
C VAL A 371 -1.63 0.66 -1.38
N LYS A 372 -1.97 -0.60 -1.66
CA LYS A 372 -1.31 -1.76 -1.06
C LYS A 372 -0.28 -2.27 -2.05
N PRO A 373 0.96 -2.57 -1.62
CA PRO A 373 1.92 -3.20 -2.51
C PRO A 373 1.41 -4.61 -2.87
N VAL A 374 1.43 -4.95 -4.17
CA VAL A 374 0.99 -6.24 -4.70
C VAL A 374 2.14 -6.89 -5.44
N LEU A 375 2.28 -8.21 -5.27
CA LEU A 375 3.28 -9.00 -5.95
C LEU A 375 2.77 -9.37 -7.35
N TYR A 376 3.56 -9.05 -8.37
CA TYR A 376 3.28 -9.41 -9.76
C TYR A 376 4.16 -10.63 -10.09
N ARG A 377 3.50 -11.75 -10.39
CA ARG A 377 4.15 -13.00 -10.79
C ARG A 377 4.26 -13.10 -12.30
#